data_AF-A0A1H2TG18-F1
#
_entry.id   AF-A0A1H2TG18-F1
#
_cell.length_a   1.000
_cell.length_b   1.000
_cell.length_c   1.000
_cell.angle_alpha   90.00
_cell.angle_beta   90.00
_cell.angle_gamma   90.00
#
_symmetry.space_group_name_H-M   'P 1'
#
loop_
_entity.id
_entity.type
_entity.pdbx_description
1 polymer ?
#
loop_
_entity_poly.entity_id
_entity_poly.type
_entity_poly.pdbx_seq_one_letter_code
_entity_poly.pdbx_strand_id
1 'polypeptide(L)'
;MNAVASRLSPEFSGLIVTPAPSVALAALARGAHVHLIGGSLCPEGAMATGGDAERFIGTIAADLCLLGACGLWPDFGLSAEDAGEAGVKRAMAHASARAVVVASAAKLMRRGRHLVLDLDEIDGIVTDASSAQMAPFLEAEIEVIHV
;
A
#
# COMPACT_ATOMS: atom_id res chain seq x y z
N MET A 1 -0.19 -4.77 -6.21
CA MET A 1 -0.04 -5.71 -5.08
C MET A 1 -0.10 -7.20 -5.46
N ASN A 2 -0.99 -7.65 -6.35
CA ASN A 2 -1.03 -9.06 -6.78
C ASN A 2 0.33 -9.60 -7.26
N ALA A 3 1.06 -8.79 -8.04
CA ALA A 3 2.39 -9.12 -8.53
C ALA A 3 3.45 -9.32 -7.41
N VAL A 4 3.25 -8.71 -6.24
CA VAL A 4 4.11 -8.87 -5.07
C VAL A 4 3.72 -10.16 -4.34
N ALA A 5 2.42 -10.33 -4.05
CA ALA A 5 1.91 -11.52 -3.38
C ALA A 5 2.24 -12.83 -4.12
N SER A 6 2.16 -12.82 -5.46
CA SER A 6 2.50 -14.00 -6.28
C SER A 6 3.99 -14.33 -6.30
N ARG A 7 4.85 -13.41 -5.87
CA ARG A 7 6.31 -13.56 -5.80
C ARG A 7 6.82 -13.80 -4.37
N LEU A 8 5.93 -13.99 -3.39
CA LEU A 8 6.35 -14.37 -2.05
C LEU A 8 7.24 -15.62 -2.10
N SER A 9 8.35 -15.57 -1.34
CA SER A 9 9.24 -16.70 -1.16
C SER A 9 8.44 -17.90 -0.62
N PRO A 10 8.70 -19.14 -1.10
CA PRO A 10 8.12 -20.34 -0.48
C PRO A 10 8.47 -20.48 1.01
N GLU A 11 9.54 -19.82 1.47
CA GLU A 11 10.02 -19.87 2.85
C GLU A 11 9.40 -18.78 3.74
N PHE A 12 8.52 -17.93 3.18
CA PHE A 12 7.86 -16.88 3.95
C PHE A 12 6.95 -17.48 5.03
N SER A 13 7.20 -17.12 6.29
CA SER A 13 6.51 -17.65 7.47
C SER A 13 5.65 -16.62 8.23
N GLY A 14 5.40 -15.45 7.63
CA GLY A 14 4.62 -14.38 8.25
C GLY A 14 3.10 -14.46 8.00
N LEU A 15 2.37 -13.53 8.62
CA LEU A 15 0.94 -13.29 8.38
C LEU A 15 0.76 -12.16 7.37
N ILE A 16 0.01 -12.42 6.30
CA ILE A 16 -0.43 -11.39 5.36
C ILE A 16 -1.84 -10.95 5.74
N VAL A 17 -1.99 -9.69 6.15
CA VAL A 17 -3.30 -9.07 6.36
C VAL A 17 -3.60 -8.17 5.17
N THR A 18 -4.74 -8.36 4.50
CA THR A 18 -5.07 -7.57 3.30
C THR A 18 -6.57 -7.36 3.15
N PRO A 19 -7.02 -6.18 2.70
CA PRO A 19 -8.42 -5.94 2.35
C PRO A 19 -8.76 -6.38 0.91
N ALA A 20 -7.77 -6.75 0.09
CA ALA A 20 -7.97 -7.09 -1.31
C ALA A 20 -8.13 -8.62 -1.49
N PRO A 21 -9.30 -9.12 -1.92
CA PRO A 21 -9.52 -10.57 -2.10
C PRO A 21 -8.53 -11.21 -3.09
N SER A 22 -8.18 -10.51 -4.17
CA SER A 22 -7.21 -11.01 -5.15
C SER A 22 -5.80 -11.20 -4.56
N VAL A 23 -5.38 -10.29 -3.68
CA VAL A 23 -4.08 -10.37 -2.99
C VAL A 23 -4.09 -11.51 -1.97
N ALA A 24 -5.20 -11.67 -1.23
CA ALA A 24 -5.36 -12.75 -0.27
C ALA A 24 -5.22 -14.12 -0.96
N LEU A 25 -5.91 -14.32 -2.08
CA LEU A 25 -5.84 -15.56 -2.85
C LEU A 25 -4.44 -15.81 -3.43
N ALA A 26 -3.79 -14.76 -3.95
CA ALA A 26 -2.44 -14.88 -4.48
C ALA A 26 -1.42 -15.29 -3.40
N ALA A 27 -1.49 -14.69 -2.20
CA ALA A 27 -0.63 -15.04 -1.08
C ALA A 27 -0.92 -16.45 -0.55
N LEU A 28 -2.21 -16.83 -0.45
CA LEU A 28 -2.62 -18.16 -0.02
C LEU A 28 -2.09 -19.25 -0.97
N ALA A 29 -2.11 -19.01 -2.29
CA ALA A 29 -1.55 -19.92 -3.28
C ALA A 29 -0.01 -20.09 -3.17
N ARG A 30 0.66 -19.20 -2.44
CA ARG A 30 2.09 -19.31 -2.10
C ARG A 30 2.35 -20.01 -0.76
N GLY A 31 1.29 -20.44 -0.05
CA GLY A 31 1.38 -21.11 1.24
C GLY A 31 1.47 -20.16 2.44
N ALA A 32 1.27 -18.86 2.24
CA ALA A 32 1.30 -17.90 3.35
C ALA A 32 0.06 -18.02 4.25
N HIS A 33 0.20 -17.68 5.53
CA HIS A 33 -0.94 -17.42 6.39
C HIS A 33 -1.59 -16.09 5.98
N VAL A 34 -2.90 -16.08 5.81
CA VAL A 34 -3.64 -14.91 5.30
C VAL A 34 -4.81 -14.57 6.21
N HIS A 35 -4.94 -13.30 6.55
CA HIS A 35 -6.13 -12.71 7.13
C HIS A 35 -6.76 -11.74 6.12
N LEU A 36 -7.92 -12.10 5.58
CA LEU A 36 -8.68 -11.22 4.68
C LEU A 36 -9.54 -10.28 5.52
N ILE A 37 -9.30 -8.98 5.40
CA ILE A 37 -10.12 -7.94 6.03
C ILE A 37 -11.44 -7.84 5.26
N GLY A 38 -12.55 -7.97 5.99
CA GLY A 38 -13.91 -7.81 5.47
C GLY A 38 -14.36 -6.35 5.41
N GLY A 39 -15.50 -6.10 4.78
CA GLY A 39 -16.09 -4.77 4.62
C GLY A 39 -16.89 -4.66 3.33
N SER A 40 -17.20 -3.43 2.91
CA SER A 40 -17.84 -3.17 1.61
C SER A 40 -16.81 -3.18 0.50
N LEU A 41 -17.02 -3.97 -0.55
CA LEU A 41 -16.10 -3.99 -1.69
C LEU A 41 -16.29 -2.74 -2.56
N CYS A 42 -15.22 -1.95 -2.65
CA CYS A 42 -15.14 -0.79 -3.53
C CYS A 42 -14.74 -1.26 -4.96
N PRO A 43 -15.54 -0.97 -6.00
CA PRO A 43 -15.24 -1.38 -7.38
C PRO A 43 -13.92 -0.82 -7.92
N GLU A 44 -13.60 0.43 -7.60
CA GLU A 44 -12.43 1.15 -8.12
C GLU A 44 -11.12 0.54 -7.61
N GLY A 45 -11.08 0.17 -6.32
CA GLY A 45 -9.91 -0.42 -5.67
C GLY A 45 -9.90 -1.95 -5.59
N ALA A 46 -11.02 -2.60 -5.93
CA ALA A 46 -11.24 -4.04 -5.78
C ALA A 46 -10.84 -4.58 -4.40
N MET A 47 -11.18 -3.83 -3.35
CA MET A 47 -10.82 -4.12 -1.96
C MET A 47 -11.95 -3.77 -0.98
N ALA A 48 -11.92 -4.39 0.19
CA ALA A 48 -12.81 -4.07 1.28
C ALA A 48 -12.50 -2.67 1.84
N THR A 49 -13.57 -1.92 2.08
CA THR A 49 -13.57 -0.53 2.56
C THR A 49 -14.63 -0.34 3.63
N GLY A 50 -14.61 0.83 4.28
CA GLY A 50 -15.60 1.24 5.25
C GLY A 50 -15.11 1.13 6.69
N GLY A 51 -15.85 1.76 7.61
CA GLY A 51 -15.41 1.93 9.00
C GLY A 51 -15.19 0.64 9.78
N ASP A 52 -15.86 -0.46 9.43
CA ASP A 52 -15.60 -1.77 10.05
C ASP A 52 -14.22 -2.31 9.69
N ALA A 53 -13.80 -2.15 8.42
CA ALA A 53 -12.48 -2.53 7.97
C ALA A 53 -11.40 -1.69 8.67
N GLU A 54 -11.59 -0.37 8.70
CA GLU A 54 -10.66 0.57 9.36
C GLU A 54 -10.53 0.29 10.87
N ARG A 55 -11.64 0.06 11.57
CA ARG A 55 -11.63 -0.30 13.00
C ARG A 55 -10.89 -1.60 13.25
N PHE A 56 -11.14 -2.62 12.43
CA PHE A 56 -10.43 -3.89 12.55
C PHE A 56 -8.93 -3.71 12.33
N ILE A 57 -8.53 -2.97 11.29
CA ILE A 57 -7.12 -2.67 11.00
C ILE A 57 -6.46 -1.97 12.18
N GLY A 58 -7.13 -1.05 12.86
CA GLY A 58 -6.62 -0.39 14.06
C GLY A 58 -6.36 -1.32 15.26
N THR A 59 -6.78 -2.59 15.20
CA THR A 59 -6.46 -3.60 16.23
C THR A 59 -5.21 -4.43 15.90
N ILE A 60 -4.59 -4.18 14.74
CA ILE A 60 -3.43 -4.90 14.25
C ILE A 60 -2.17 -4.09 14.57
N ALA A 61 -1.10 -4.78 14.93
CA ALA A 61 0.25 -4.23 14.95
C ALA A 61 1.07 -4.99 13.91
N ALA A 62 1.27 -4.39 12.74
CA ALA A 62 2.03 -5.00 11.64
C ALA A 62 3.46 -4.47 11.60
N ASP A 63 4.41 -5.30 11.17
CA ASP A 63 5.80 -4.87 11.00
C ASP A 63 5.98 -3.98 9.75
N LEU A 64 5.22 -4.25 8.70
CA LEU A 64 5.36 -3.61 7.39
C LEU A 64 4.01 -3.52 6.66
N CYS A 65 3.70 -2.34 6.14
CA CYS A 65 2.62 -2.10 5.19
C CYS A 65 3.18 -1.89 3.78
N LEU A 66 2.62 -2.59 2.79
CA LEU A 66 2.87 -2.32 1.38
C LEU A 66 1.63 -1.67 0.75
N LEU A 67 1.76 -0.44 0.29
CA LEU A 67 0.67 0.33 -0.30
C LEU A 67 0.87 0.50 -1.80
N GLY A 68 -0.13 0.12 -2.59
CA GLY A 68 -0.16 0.46 -4.01
C GLY A 68 -0.54 1.93 -4.23
N ALA A 69 0.07 2.59 -5.20
CA ALA A 69 -0.22 3.99 -5.54
C ALA A 69 -1.26 4.16 -6.66
N CYS A 70 -2.28 5.01 -6.43
CA CYS A 70 -3.08 5.56 -7.52
C CYS A 70 -2.41 6.80 -8.11
N GLY A 71 -1.71 7.57 -7.28
CA GLY A 71 -0.75 8.61 -7.64
C GLY A 71 0.15 8.97 -6.47
N LEU A 72 1.37 9.42 -6.76
CA LEU A 72 2.35 9.94 -5.80
C LEU A 72 2.86 11.29 -6.30
N TRP A 73 2.76 12.33 -5.47
CA TRP A 73 3.16 13.70 -5.83
C TRP A 73 3.93 14.33 -4.67
N PRO A 74 5.07 15.04 -4.89
CA PRO A 74 5.92 15.50 -3.80
C PRO A 74 5.18 16.33 -2.74
N ASP A 75 4.45 17.37 -3.17
CA ASP A 75 3.74 18.29 -2.27
C ASP A 75 2.36 17.79 -1.79
N PHE A 76 1.95 16.57 -2.18
CA PHE A 76 0.63 16.02 -1.83
C PHE A 76 0.69 14.58 -1.31
N GLY A 77 1.84 13.92 -1.37
CA GLY A 77 2.00 12.55 -0.91
C GLY A 77 1.27 11.50 -1.76
N LEU A 78 1.00 10.37 -1.12
CA LEU A 78 0.30 9.21 -1.68
C LEU A 78 -1.19 9.50 -1.75
N SER A 79 -1.82 9.14 -2.88
CA SER A 79 -3.23 9.40 -3.11
C SER A 79 -3.99 8.20 -3.69
N ALA A 80 -5.31 8.20 -3.46
CA ALA A 80 -6.28 7.24 -3.97
C ALA A 80 -7.42 7.93 -4.73
N GLU A 81 -8.18 7.18 -5.53
CA GLU A 81 -9.32 7.71 -6.29
C GLU A 81 -10.61 7.72 -5.45
N ASP A 82 -10.77 6.75 -4.54
CA ASP A 82 -11.93 6.63 -3.67
C ASP A 82 -11.58 6.98 -2.21
N ALA A 83 -12.54 7.58 -1.50
CA ALA A 83 -12.38 7.99 -0.11
C ALA A 83 -12.28 6.79 0.84
N GLY A 84 -13.04 5.72 0.59
CA GLY A 84 -12.99 4.48 1.38
C GLY A 84 -11.68 3.74 1.18
N GLU A 85 -11.15 3.71 -0.05
CA GLU A 85 -9.80 3.20 -0.33
C GLU A 85 -8.74 4.01 0.44
N ALA A 86 -8.84 5.34 0.41
CA ALA A 86 -7.90 6.20 1.13
C ALA A 86 -7.94 5.98 2.65
N GLY A 87 -9.14 5.85 3.23
CA GLY A 87 -9.34 5.58 4.65
C GLY A 87 -8.70 4.27 5.08
N VAL A 88 -8.98 3.18 4.37
CA VAL A 88 -8.40 1.87 4.67
C VAL A 88 -6.88 1.85 4.53
N LYS A 89 -6.31 2.42 3.44
CA LYS A 89 -4.86 2.45 3.27
C LYS A 89 -4.16 3.26 4.36
N ARG A 90 -4.76 4.37 4.79
CA ARG A 90 -4.22 5.19 5.89
C ARG A 90 -4.26 4.41 7.22
N ALA A 91 -5.38 3.75 7.52
CA ALA A 91 -5.48 2.88 8.69
C ALA A 91 -4.41 1.77 8.66
N MET A 92 -4.16 1.17 7.50
CA MET A 92 -3.12 0.14 7.35
C MET A 92 -1.72 0.70 7.61
N ALA A 93 -1.41 1.89 7.10
CA ALA A 93 -0.13 2.55 7.33
C ALA A 93 0.07 2.85 8.82
N HIS A 94 -0.92 3.48 9.47
CA HIS A 94 -0.84 3.88 10.88
C HIS A 94 -0.85 2.69 11.85
N ALA A 95 -1.36 1.52 11.43
CA ALA A 95 -1.29 0.27 12.18
C ALA A 95 0.03 -0.52 11.97
N SER A 96 0.97 0.04 11.22
CA SER A 96 2.23 -0.62 10.85
C SER A 96 3.44 0.14 11.36
N ALA A 97 4.51 -0.58 11.71
CA ALA A 97 5.78 0.02 12.12
C ALA A 97 6.52 0.70 10.95
N ARG A 98 6.27 0.26 9.71
CA ARG A 98 6.80 0.87 8.48
C ARG A 98 5.74 0.87 7.37
N ALA A 99 5.65 1.95 6.61
CA ALA A 99 4.80 2.10 5.43
C ALA A 99 5.64 2.32 4.17
N VAL A 100 5.56 1.37 3.23
CA VAL A 100 6.29 1.40 1.96
C VAL A 100 5.32 1.48 0.79
N VAL A 101 5.54 2.44 -0.10
CA VAL A 101 4.76 2.64 -1.30
C VAL A 101 5.37 1.89 -2.47
N VAL A 102 4.55 1.11 -3.17
CA VAL A 102 4.92 0.45 -4.44
C VAL A 102 4.27 1.22 -5.58
N ALA A 103 5.07 1.95 -6.35
CA ALA A 103 4.60 2.85 -7.40
C ALA A 103 5.46 2.71 -8.66
N SER A 104 4.82 2.50 -9.81
CA SER A 104 5.55 2.60 -11.07
C SER A 104 5.83 4.05 -11.43
N ALA A 105 6.78 4.28 -12.34
CA ALA A 105 7.13 5.60 -12.87
C ALA A 105 5.90 6.35 -13.41
N ALA A 106 4.94 5.62 -14.00
CA ALA A 106 3.68 6.17 -14.51
C ALA A 106 2.74 6.68 -13.42
N LYS A 107 3.01 6.40 -12.14
CA LYS A 107 2.24 6.87 -10.98
C LYS A 107 2.88 8.08 -10.29
N LEU A 108 4.12 8.43 -10.63
CA LEU A 108 4.81 9.61 -10.13
C LEU A 108 4.25 10.88 -10.78
N MET A 109 4.32 12.00 -10.07
CA MET A 109 3.75 13.28 -10.50
C MET A 109 2.29 13.12 -10.92
N ARG A 110 1.54 12.32 -10.16
CA ARG A 110 0.09 12.16 -10.33
C ARG A 110 -0.61 12.25 -8.99
N ARG A 111 -1.85 12.71 -9.03
CA ARG A 111 -2.72 12.81 -7.87
C ARG A 111 -4.04 12.11 -8.15
N GLY A 112 -4.45 11.26 -7.22
CA GLY A 112 -5.83 10.88 -7.04
C GLY A 112 -6.59 11.98 -6.29
N ARG A 113 -7.88 11.74 -6.05
CA ARG A 113 -8.79 12.71 -5.42
C ARG A 113 -8.61 12.81 -3.91
N HIS A 114 -8.13 11.75 -3.26
CA HIS A 114 -8.06 11.65 -1.81
C HIS A 114 -6.63 11.38 -1.34
N LEU A 115 -6.16 12.18 -0.41
CA LEU A 115 -4.88 11.98 0.29
C LEU A 115 -4.93 10.67 1.08
N VAL A 116 -3.87 9.87 1.04
CA VAL A 116 -3.69 8.65 1.83
C VAL A 116 -2.64 8.87 2.90
N LEU A 117 -1.44 9.30 2.51
CA LEU A 117 -0.33 9.64 3.39
C LEU A 117 0.37 10.87 2.83
N ASP A 118 0.79 11.77 3.70
CA ASP A 118 1.74 12.81 3.34
C ASP A 118 3.10 12.17 3.00
N LEU A 119 3.98 12.92 2.31
CA LEU A 119 5.24 12.36 1.83
C LEU A 119 6.17 11.96 2.99
N ASP A 120 6.14 12.71 4.09
CA ASP A 120 6.93 12.48 5.31
C ASP A 120 6.42 11.31 6.16
N GLU A 121 5.22 10.81 5.91
CA GLU A 121 4.68 9.58 6.52
C GLU A 121 5.10 8.30 5.77
N ILE A 122 5.85 8.41 4.67
CA ILE A 122 6.26 7.27 3.84
C ILE A 122 7.71 6.89 4.17
N ASP A 123 7.92 5.69 4.70
CA ASP A 123 9.27 5.21 5.05
C ASP A 123 10.08 4.74 3.84
N GLY A 124 9.42 4.34 2.76
CA GLY A 124 10.10 3.86 1.56
C GLY A 124 9.26 3.82 0.30
N ILE A 125 9.93 3.84 -0.85
CA ILE A 125 9.33 3.76 -2.18
C ILE A 125 10.02 2.68 -3.00
N VAL A 126 9.24 1.72 -3.50
CA VAL A 126 9.68 0.71 -4.48
C VAL A 126 9.16 1.11 -5.86
N THR A 127 10.06 1.28 -6.83
CA THR A 127 9.69 1.84 -8.15
C THR A 127 10.58 1.38 -9.30
N ASP A 128 10.04 1.38 -10.52
CA ASP A 128 10.77 1.21 -11.78
C ASP A 128 11.19 2.56 -12.39
N ALA A 129 10.98 3.67 -11.68
CA ALA A 129 11.39 5.00 -12.11
C ALA A 129 12.92 5.17 -12.01
N SER A 130 13.48 5.99 -12.90
CA SER A 130 14.89 6.39 -12.82
C SER A 130 15.16 7.30 -11.62
N SER A 131 16.41 7.36 -11.15
CA SER A 131 16.81 8.26 -10.06
C SER A 131 16.51 9.73 -10.37
N ALA A 132 16.57 10.14 -11.65
CA ALA A 132 16.21 11.49 -12.08
C ALA A 132 14.71 11.79 -11.89
N GLN A 133 13.85 10.81 -12.13
CA GLN A 133 12.41 10.93 -11.88
C GLN A 133 12.08 10.92 -10.39
N MET A 134 12.92 10.29 -9.58
CA MET A 134 12.78 10.25 -8.12
C MET A 134 13.34 11.47 -7.41
N ALA A 135 14.17 12.29 -8.08
CA ALA A 135 14.78 13.48 -7.49
C ALA A 135 13.82 14.38 -6.68
N PRO A 136 12.57 14.65 -7.13
CA PRO A 136 11.62 15.47 -6.37
C PRO A 136 11.15 14.86 -5.05
N PHE A 137 11.40 13.57 -4.80
CA PHE A 137 10.97 12.84 -3.60
C PHE A 137 12.14 12.58 -2.63
N LEU A 138 13.38 12.94 -3.00
CA LEU A 138 14.59 12.67 -2.23
C LEU A 138 14.86 13.69 -1.11
N GLU A 139 14.04 14.74 -0.99
CA GLU A 139 14.16 15.71 0.11
C GLU A 139 13.66 15.15 1.44
N ALA A 140 12.79 14.14 1.39
CA ALA A 140 12.39 13.37 2.55
C ALA A 140 13.39 12.20 2.74
N GLU A 141 13.67 11.79 3.98
CA GLU A 141 14.56 10.67 4.35
C GLU A 141 13.96 9.30 3.96
N ILE A 142 13.43 9.18 2.74
CA ILE A 142 12.70 8.03 2.22
C ILE A 142 13.67 7.07 1.56
N GLU A 143 13.62 5.81 1.96
CA GLU A 143 14.36 4.74 1.31
C GLU A 143 13.80 4.46 -0.09
N VAL A 144 14.60 4.63 -1.14
CA VAL A 144 14.17 4.33 -2.53
C VAL A 144 14.82 3.05 -3.04
N ILE A 145 13.98 2.09 -3.44
CA ILE A 145 14.38 0.80 -4.01
C ILE A 145 13.96 0.75 -5.49
N HIS A 146 14.94 0.63 -6.38
CA HIS A 146 14.71 0.51 -7.81
C HIS A 146 14.54 -0.97 -8.23
N VAL A 147 13.54 -1.27 -9.08
CA VAL A 147 13.21 -2.63 -9.57
C VAL A 147 13.08 -2.70 -11.09
#